data_AF-A0A5N6P2G4-F1
#
_entry.id   AF-A0A5N6P2G4-F1
#
_cell.length_a   1.000
_cell.length_b   1.000
_cell.length_c   1.000
_cell.angle_alpha   90.00
_cell.angle_beta   90.00
_cell.angle_gamma   90.00
#
_symmetry.space_group_name_H-M   'P 1'
#
loop_
_entity.id
_entity.type
_entity.pdbx_description
1 polymer ?
#
loop_
_entity_poly.entity_id
_entity_poly.type
_entity_poly.pdbx_seq_one_letter_code
_entity_poly.pdbx_strand_id
1 'polypeptide(L)'
;MANNEDTSRNPGRRSATDDLTESRRRVHDIVSQVDAEMDRRARDAARARYWGWFPTMIQEWIIGERVPLYRYPDDMTPGHRLPPLGVPLEQAFAAHVACTRREIWRSGELSDEVRVLREKNDRLERRNDRLEERNDRLEKQVETLHLQVSQLMSQHGQMVDIMQEHDGRITENRVANEETQAMVQASDAMLNAWAAQFIEEPPQEDGPEFEVNDLGEEDFDEDPDEDPEEDDDDGDAAIDISHVSMDSY
;
A
#
# COMPACT_ATOMS: atom_id res chain seq x y z
N MET A 1 -100.45 -64.91 56.33
CA MET A 1 -101.23 -63.77 55.82
C MET A 1 -100.71 -63.43 54.45
N ALA A 2 -101.58 -63.53 53.44
CA ALA A 2 -101.34 -63.02 52.11
C ALA A 2 -101.36 -61.48 52.13
N ASN A 3 -100.58 -60.84 51.26
CA ASN A 3 -100.92 -59.56 50.65
C ASN A 3 -100.08 -59.39 49.37
N ASN A 4 -100.76 -59.56 48.23
CA ASN A 4 -100.36 -59.04 46.93
C ASN A 4 -100.55 -57.53 46.94
N GLU A 5 -99.60 -56.78 46.39
CA GLU A 5 -99.91 -55.47 45.81
C GLU A 5 -98.99 -55.23 44.60
N ASP A 6 -99.52 -55.60 43.44
CA ASP A 6 -99.08 -55.13 42.13
C ASP A 6 -99.20 -53.60 42.09
N THR A 7 -98.08 -52.89 42.08
CA THR A 7 -98.05 -51.52 41.57
C THR A 7 -97.09 -51.47 40.38
N SER A 8 -97.67 -51.57 39.20
CA SER A 8 -97.02 -51.39 37.90
C SER A 8 -96.21 -50.08 37.88
N ARG A 9 -94.88 -50.18 37.92
CA ARG A 9 -93.97 -49.05 37.64
C ARG A 9 -93.16 -49.40 36.40
N ASN A 10 -93.63 -48.87 35.28
CA ASN A 10 -93.05 -49.02 33.95
C ASN A 10 -91.58 -48.52 33.96
N PRO A 11 -90.55 -49.35 33.71
CA PRO A 11 -89.14 -48.91 33.78
C PRO A 11 -88.61 -48.36 32.44
N GLY A 12 -89.46 -48.14 31.44
CA GLY A 12 -89.05 -48.05 30.03
C GLY A 12 -89.10 -46.69 29.33
N ARG A 13 -89.11 -45.55 30.04
CA ARG A 13 -89.04 -44.23 29.37
C ARG A 13 -87.99 -43.33 30.00
N ARG A 14 -86.75 -43.38 29.48
CA ARG A 14 -85.83 -42.24 29.57
C ARG A 14 -86.49 -41.05 28.88
N SER A 15 -86.51 -39.90 29.52
CA SER A 15 -87.09 -38.69 28.92
C SER A 15 -86.16 -38.19 27.81
N ALA A 16 -86.72 -37.71 26.70
CA ALA A 16 -85.94 -37.19 25.57
C ALA A 16 -84.94 -36.08 25.98
N THR A 17 -85.19 -35.42 27.11
CA THR A 17 -84.29 -34.43 27.72
C THR A 17 -83.00 -35.03 28.28
N ASP A 18 -83.06 -36.23 28.87
CA ASP A 18 -81.89 -36.90 29.48
C ASP A 18 -80.93 -37.40 28.39
N ASP A 19 -81.47 -38.01 27.32
CA ASP A 19 -80.69 -38.44 26.15
C ASP A 19 -80.00 -37.26 25.44
N LEU A 20 -80.67 -36.10 25.37
CA LEU A 20 -80.09 -34.86 24.84
C LEU A 20 -78.93 -34.35 25.73
N THR A 21 -79.05 -34.44 27.05
CA THR A 21 -77.95 -34.03 27.96
C THR A 21 -76.78 -34.99 27.92
N GLU A 22 -77.02 -36.30 27.82
CA GLU A 22 -75.97 -37.30 27.69
C GLU A 22 -75.27 -37.20 26.32
N SER A 23 -76.02 -36.97 25.24
CA SER A 23 -75.46 -36.69 23.93
C SER A 23 -74.61 -35.42 23.92
N ARG A 24 -75.04 -34.37 24.62
CA ARG A 24 -74.23 -33.14 24.78
C ARG A 24 -72.93 -33.40 25.54
N ARG A 25 -72.97 -34.22 26.60
CA ARG A 25 -71.75 -34.61 27.34
C ARG A 25 -70.79 -35.43 26.46
N ARG A 26 -71.30 -36.39 25.69
CA ARG A 26 -70.49 -37.17 24.73
C ARG A 26 -69.82 -36.29 23.69
N VAL A 27 -70.55 -35.31 23.12
CA VAL A 27 -69.97 -34.35 22.18
C VAL A 27 -68.88 -33.51 22.84
N HIS A 28 -69.11 -33.02 24.06
CA HIS A 28 -68.11 -32.25 24.80
C HIS A 28 -66.85 -33.07 25.10
N ASP A 29 -66.99 -34.35 25.46
CA ASP A 29 -65.88 -35.26 25.70
C ASP A 29 -65.05 -35.52 24.43
N ILE A 30 -65.73 -35.75 23.30
CA ILE A 30 -65.07 -35.89 21.99
C ILE A 30 -64.33 -34.61 21.59
N VAL A 31 -64.96 -33.44 21.74
CA VAL A 31 -64.31 -32.15 21.45
C VAL A 31 -63.09 -31.95 22.34
N SER A 32 -63.21 -32.25 23.63
CA SER A 32 -62.08 -32.13 24.59
C SER A 32 -60.95 -33.10 24.25
N GLN A 33 -61.26 -34.32 23.79
CA GLN A 33 -60.29 -35.30 23.34
C GLN A 33 -59.57 -34.84 22.05
N VAL A 34 -60.31 -34.27 21.11
CA VAL A 34 -59.77 -33.73 19.85
C VAL A 34 -58.87 -32.53 20.12
N ASP A 35 -59.30 -31.60 20.98
CA ASP A 35 -58.52 -30.42 21.34
C ASP A 35 -57.21 -30.81 22.05
N ALA A 36 -57.28 -31.77 22.98
CA ALA A 36 -56.09 -32.30 23.64
C ALA A 36 -55.11 -32.97 22.66
N GLU A 37 -55.62 -33.63 21.62
CA GLU A 37 -54.79 -34.25 20.58
C GLU A 37 -54.20 -33.23 19.62
N MET A 38 -54.96 -32.19 19.23
CA MET A 38 -54.42 -31.09 18.43
C MET A 38 -53.31 -30.34 19.19
N ASP A 39 -53.49 -30.11 20.49
CA ASP A 39 -52.48 -29.48 21.33
C ASP A 39 -51.21 -30.33 21.45
N ARG A 40 -51.33 -31.66 21.59
CA ARG A 40 -50.17 -32.58 21.52
C ARG A 40 -49.43 -32.46 20.18
N ARG A 41 -50.15 -32.52 19.06
CA ARG A 41 -49.55 -32.41 17.72
C ARG A 41 -48.89 -31.06 17.49
N ALA A 42 -49.50 -29.99 17.97
CA ALA A 42 -48.92 -28.65 17.90
C ALA A 42 -47.59 -28.58 18.69
N ARG A 43 -47.54 -29.18 19.88
CA ARG A 43 -46.33 -29.29 20.69
C ARG A 43 -45.24 -30.13 20.01
N ASP A 44 -45.59 -31.26 19.42
CA ASP A 44 -44.64 -32.11 18.70
C ASP A 44 -44.11 -31.43 17.43
N ALA A 45 -44.97 -30.73 16.69
CA ALA A 45 -44.57 -29.95 15.52
C ALA A 45 -43.64 -28.78 15.89
N ALA A 46 -43.91 -28.08 17.00
CA ALA A 46 -43.02 -27.03 17.50
C ALA A 46 -41.66 -27.61 17.91
N ARG A 47 -41.65 -28.76 18.61
CA ARG A 47 -40.42 -29.44 19.01
C ARG A 47 -39.58 -29.89 17.81
N ALA A 48 -40.23 -30.43 16.77
CA ALA A 48 -39.56 -30.83 15.54
C ALA A 48 -38.92 -29.63 14.80
N ARG A 49 -39.51 -28.44 14.87
CA ARG A 49 -38.93 -27.23 14.26
C ARG A 49 -37.69 -26.72 14.99
N TYR A 50 -37.71 -26.71 16.32
CA TYR A 50 -36.61 -26.16 17.12
C TYR A 50 -35.47 -27.16 17.37
N TRP A 51 -35.79 -28.44 17.52
CA TRP A 51 -34.83 -29.48 17.91
C TRP A 51 -34.77 -30.66 16.91
N GLY A 52 -35.41 -30.56 15.74
CA GLY A 52 -35.41 -31.64 14.75
C GLY A 52 -34.02 -31.98 14.19
N TRP A 53 -33.08 -31.04 14.26
CA TRP A 53 -31.68 -31.23 13.86
C TRP A 53 -30.86 -32.00 14.90
N PHE A 54 -31.28 -31.97 16.17
CA PHE A 54 -30.48 -32.45 17.30
C PHE A 54 -30.21 -33.96 17.26
N PRO A 55 -31.19 -34.83 16.89
CA PRO A 55 -30.92 -36.25 16.76
C PRO A 55 -29.83 -36.59 15.73
N THR A 56 -29.84 -35.90 14.59
CA THR A 56 -28.84 -36.07 13.53
C THR A 56 -27.46 -35.62 13.99
N MET A 57 -27.35 -34.45 14.63
CA MET A 57 -26.07 -33.94 15.11
C MET A 57 -25.43 -34.84 16.18
N ILE A 58 -26.23 -35.40 17.09
CA ILE A 58 -25.71 -36.33 18.10
C ILE A 58 -25.15 -37.60 17.45
N GLN A 59 -25.79 -38.12 16.40
CA GLN A 59 -25.26 -39.27 15.66
C GLN A 59 -23.93 -38.93 14.97
N GLU A 60 -23.84 -37.76 14.32
CA GLU A 60 -22.60 -37.27 13.72
C GLU A 60 -21.48 -37.12 14.76
N TRP A 61 -21.79 -36.61 15.95
CA TRP A 61 -20.82 -36.49 17.04
C TRP A 61 -20.40 -37.85 17.59
N ILE A 62 -21.32 -38.81 17.74
CA ILE A 62 -20.97 -40.18 18.17
C ILE A 62 -19.97 -40.81 17.19
N ILE A 63 -20.20 -40.64 15.88
CA ILE A 63 -19.31 -41.15 14.83
C ILE A 63 -17.97 -40.39 14.84
N GLY A 64 -18.02 -39.06 14.87
CA GLY A 64 -16.84 -38.20 14.79
C GLY A 64 -15.93 -38.28 16.02
N GLU A 65 -16.51 -38.39 17.22
CA GLU A 65 -15.78 -38.54 18.50
C GLU A 65 -15.48 -40.00 18.84
N ARG A 66 -15.94 -40.96 18.01
CA ARG A 66 -15.75 -42.40 18.22
C ARG A 66 -16.21 -42.85 19.62
N VAL A 67 -17.36 -42.34 20.08
CA VAL A 67 -17.84 -42.61 21.44
C VAL A 67 -18.25 -44.08 21.59
N PRO A 68 -17.64 -44.84 22.52
CA PRO A 68 -17.95 -46.24 22.71
C PRO A 68 -19.41 -46.45 23.10
N LEU A 69 -19.98 -47.57 22.64
CA LEU A 69 -21.26 -48.03 23.15
C LEU A 69 -21.07 -48.47 24.61
N TYR A 70 -21.75 -47.82 25.54
CA TYR A 70 -21.74 -48.23 26.94
C TYR A 70 -22.63 -49.47 27.10
N ARG A 71 -22.04 -50.64 27.35
CA ARG A 71 -22.74 -51.89 27.72
C ARG A 71 -22.32 -52.29 29.12
N TYR A 72 -23.27 -52.39 30.03
CA TYR A 72 -23.03 -53.09 31.30
C TYR A 72 -22.94 -54.60 31.04
N PRO A 73 -22.01 -55.34 31.67
CA PRO A 73 -21.78 -56.77 31.40
C PRO A 73 -22.99 -57.69 31.62
N ASP A 74 -23.98 -57.30 32.45
CA ASP A 74 -25.16 -58.10 32.78
C ASP A 74 -26.49 -57.52 32.27
N ASP A 75 -26.46 -56.46 31.46
CA ASP A 75 -27.67 -55.74 31.07
C ASP A 75 -28.26 -56.31 29.77
N MET A 76 -29.04 -57.39 29.89
CA MET A 76 -29.90 -57.92 28.81
C MET A 76 -31.22 -57.13 28.69
N THR A 77 -31.40 -56.11 29.51
CA THR A 77 -32.52 -55.17 29.39
C THR A 77 -32.14 -54.09 28.39
N PRO A 78 -33.00 -53.76 27.40
CA PRO A 78 -32.80 -52.56 26.60
C PRO A 78 -32.96 -51.36 27.54
N GLY A 79 -31.86 -50.91 28.14
CA GLY A 79 -31.82 -49.70 28.96
C GLY A 79 -32.33 -48.48 28.19
N HIS A 80 -32.64 -47.40 28.92
CA HIS A 80 -33.30 -46.17 28.47
C HIS A 80 -32.70 -45.56 27.18
N ARG A 81 -33.02 -46.13 26.03
CA ARG A 81 -32.71 -45.55 24.73
C ARG A 81 -33.62 -44.36 24.52
N LEU A 82 -33.04 -43.27 24.05
CA LEU A 82 -33.81 -42.11 23.67
C LEU A 82 -34.58 -42.46 22.38
N PRO A 83 -35.94 -42.51 22.41
CA PRO A 83 -36.73 -42.91 21.25
C PRO A 83 -36.40 -42.12 19.96
N PRO A 84 -36.08 -40.81 20.01
CA PRO A 84 -35.70 -40.05 18.81
C PRO A 84 -34.30 -40.38 18.26
N LEU A 85 -33.44 -40.99 19.07
CA LEU A 85 -32.00 -41.09 18.82
C LEU A 85 -31.54 -42.52 18.58
N GLY A 86 -32.30 -43.51 19.07
CA GLY A 86 -31.98 -44.93 18.91
C GLY A 86 -30.74 -45.40 19.67
N VAL A 87 -30.05 -44.49 20.36
CA VAL A 87 -28.82 -44.72 21.14
C VAL A 87 -29.05 -44.57 22.65
N PRO A 88 -28.22 -45.19 23.50
CA PRO A 88 -28.25 -44.96 24.95
C PRO A 88 -28.05 -43.48 25.29
N LEU A 89 -28.76 -42.99 26.31
CA LEU A 89 -28.65 -41.62 26.81
C LEU A 89 -27.22 -41.27 27.19
N GLU A 90 -26.51 -42.21 27.82
CA GLU A 90 -25.13 -42.06 28.28
C GLU A 90 -24.17 -41.85 27.10
N GLN A 91 -24.39 -42.57 25.99
CA GLN A 91 -23.59 -42.44 24.78
C GLN A 91 -23.82 -41.08 24.09
N ALA A 92 -25.08 -40.64 24.03
CA ALA A 92 -25.43 -39.33 23.49
C ALA A 92 -24.83 -38.18 24.33
N PHE A 93 -24.90 -38.29 25.66
CA PHE A 93 -24.30 -37.33 26.57
C PHE A 93 -22.77 -37.28 26.44
N ALA A 94 -22.11 -38.44 26.37
CA ALA A 94 -20.67 -38.51 26.18
C ALA A 94 -20.23 -37.87 24.85
N ALA A 95 -20.97 -38.08 23.76
CA ALA A 95 -20.71 -37.43 22.47
C ALA A 95 -20.87 -35.91 22.52
N HIS A 96 -21.93 -35.43 23.20
CA HIS A 96 -22.12 -34.00 23.39
C HIS A 96 -20.98 -33.36 24.17
N VAL A 97 -20.54 -33.97 25.29
CA VAL A 97 -19.43 -33.46 26.10
C VAL A 97 -18.10 -33.49 25.32
N ALA A 98 -17.81 -34.58 24.60
CA ALA A 98 -16.60 -34.72 23.81
C ALA A 98 -16.53 -33.67 22.69
N CYS A 99 -17.60 -33.54 21.90
CA CYS A 99 -17.69 -32.52 20.86
C CYS A 99 -17.58 -31.11 21.44
N THR A 100 -18.29 -30.80 22.53
CA THR A 100 -18.25 -29.48 23.16
C THR A 100 -16.84 -29.14 23.64
N ARG A 101 -16.13 -30.08 24.26
CA ARG A 101 -14.73 -29.89 24.65
C ARG A 101 -13.85 -29.62 23.43
N ARG A 102 -13.96 -30.40 22.36
CA ARG A 102 -13.20 -30.21 21.13
C ARG A 102 -13.45 -28.84 20.50
N GLU A 103 -14.70 -28.39 20.44
CA GLU A 103 -15.01 -27.07 19.90
C GLU A 103 -14.47 -25.93 20.78
N ILE A 104 -14.51 -26.09 22.12
CA ILE A 104 -13.86 -25.13 23.04
C ILE A 104 -12.35 -25.04 22.76
N TRP A 105 -11.68 -26.18 22.58
CA TRP A 105 -10.26 -26.21 22.25
C TRP A 105 -9.95 -25.53 20.91
N ARG A 106 -10.69 -25.86 19.84
CA ARG A 106 -10.53 -25.22 18.53
C ARG A 106 -10.82 -23.72 18.58
N SER A 107 -11.83 -23.30 19.32
CA SER A 107 -12.13 -21.88 19.50
C SER A 107 -11.00 -21.14 20.24
N GLY A 108 -10.34 -21.81 21.19
CA GLY A 108 -9.15 -21.28 21.85
C GLY A 108 -8.00 -21.09 20.87
N GLU A 109 -7.71 -22.09 20.04
CA GLU A 109 -6.68 -22.05 19.00
C GLU A 109 -6.95 -20.93 17.98
N LEU A 110 -8.17 -20.84 17.45
CA LEU A 110 -8.58 -19.74 16.55
C LEU A 110 -8.45 -18.37 17.22
N SER A 111 -8.78 -18.26 18.51
CA SER A 111 -8.61 -17.01 19.26
C SER A 111 -7.14 -16.62 19.41
N ASP A 112 -6.26 -17.59 19.64
CA ASP A 112 -4.82 -17.36 19.72
C ASP A 112 -4.23 -16.94 18.36
N GLU A 113 -4.67 -17.57 17.27
CA GLU A 113 -4.29 -17.17 15.91
C GLU A 113 -4.75 -15.74 15.59
N VAL A 114 -6.00 -15.38 15.92
CA VAL A 114 -6.52 -14.02 15.74
C VAL A 114 -5.70 -13.01 16.55
N ARG A 115 -5.30 -13.35 17.77
CA ARG A 115 -4.43 -12.49 18.58
C ARG A 115 -3.08 -12.26 17.91
N VAL A 116 -2.43 -13.31 17.42
CA VAL A 116 -1.15 -13.21 16.71
C VAL A 116 -1.27 -12.40 15.42
N LEU A 117 -2.35 -12.57 14.67
CA LEU A 117 -2.62 -11.78 13.47
C LEU A 117 -2.81 -10.30 13.79
N ARG A 118 -3.51 -9.96 14.88
CA ARG A 118 -3.63 -8.57 15.34
C ARG A 118 -2.27 -7.98 15.70
N GLU A 119 -1.45 -8.68 16.46
CA GLU A 119 -0.10 -8.20 16.81
C GLU A 119 0.78 -7.97 15.57
N LYS A 120 0.72 -8.88 14.59
CA LYS A 120 1.41 -8.69 13.29
C LYS A 120 0.87 -7.48 12.53
N ASN A 121 -0.43 -7.25 12.56
CA ASN A 121 -1.07 -6.10 11.93
C ASN A 121 -0.59 -4.79 12.59
N ASP A 122 -0.64 -4.70 13.93
CA ASP A 122 -0.14 -3.53 14.67
C ASP A 122 1.35 -3.27 14.37
N ARG A 123 2.15 -4.31 14.12
CA ARG A 123 3.56 -4.16 13.73
C ARG A 123 3.71 -3.61 12.31
N LEU A 124 2.84 -4.03 11.39
CA LEU A 124 2.80 -3.52 10.02
C LEU A 124 2.32 -2.08 9.98
N GLU A 125 1.29 -1.73 10.75
CA GLU A 125 0.78 -0.37 10.90
C GLU A 125 1.90 0.58 11.35
N ARG A 126 2.59 0.27 12.46
CA ARG A 126 3.75 1.05 12.91
C ARG A 126 4.89 1.14 11.89
N ARG A 127 5.06 0.12 11.03
CA ARG A 127 6.06 0.18 9.94
C ARG A 127 5.59 1.11 8.83
N ASN A 128 4.29 1.11 8.55
CA ASN A 128 3.68 1.98 7.55
C ASN A 128 3.77 3.45 7.99
N ASP A 129 3.44 3.76 9.25
CA ASP A 129 3.58 5.11 9.81
C ASP A 129 5.01 5.65 9.64
N ARG A 130 6.01 4.81 9.91
CA ARG A 130 7.43 5.18 9.72
C ARG A 130 7.81 5.40 8.26
N LEU A 131 7.15 4.72 7.32
CA LEU A 131 7.39 4.91 5.89
C LEU A 131 6.70 6.18 5.41
N GLU A 132 5.49 6.46 5.88
CA GLU A 132 4.76 7.69 5.62
C GLU A 132 5.56 8.91 6.12
N GLU A 133 6.05 8.88 7.36
CA GLU A 133 6.93 9.93 7.88
C GLU A 133 8.20 10.15 7.05
N ARG A 134 8.77 9.07 6.48
CA ARG A 134 9.94 9.16 5.60
C ARG A 134 9.58 9.77 4.26
N ASN A 135 8.43 9.41 3.70
CA ASN A 135 7.93 9.98 2.46
C ASN A 135 7.66 11.48 2.62
N ASP A 136 7.02 11.90 3.72
CA ASP A 136 6.78 13.33 4.01
C ASP A 136 8.08 14.14 4.10
N ARG A 137 9.13 13.54 4.67
CA ARG A 137 10.47 14.18 4.72
C ARG A 137 11.09 14.28 3.34
N LEU A 138 11.00 13.23 2.54
CA LEU A 138 11.52 13.21 1.17
C LEU A 138 10.77 14.22 0.28
N GLU A 139 9.46 14.31 0.42
CA GLU A 139 8.63 15.29 -0.31
C GLU A 139 9.10 16.71 -0.02
N LYS A 140 9.26 17.08 1.26
CA LYS A 140 9.80 18.40 1.65
C LYS A 140 11.20 18.67 1.09
N GLN A 141 12.06 17.66 1.02
CA GLN A 141 13.39 17.79 0.41
C GLN A 141 13.30 18.04 -1.10
N VAL A 142 12.42 17.31 -1.80
CA VAL A 142 12.17 17.49 -3.23
C VAL A 142 11.59 18.87 -3.51
N GLU A 143 10.63 19.35 -2.72
CA GLU A 143 10.09 20.71 -2.84
C GLU A 143 11.17 21.78 -2.65
N THR A 144 12.05 21.59 -1.66
CA THR A 144 13.18 22.50 -1.42
C THR A 144 14.13 22.53 -2.62
N LEU A 145 14.51 21.37 -3.14
CA LEU A 145 15.37 21.27 -4.33
C LEU A 145 14.69 21.89 -5.54
N HIS A 146 13.39 21.66 -5.73
CA HIS A 146 12.63 22.24 -6.83
C HIS A 146 12.63 23.78 -6.76
N LEU A 147 12.48 24.35 -5.55
CA LEU A 147 12.60 25.80 -5.34
C LEU A 147 14.00 26.32 -5.67
N GLN A 148 15.04 25.63 -5.21
CA GLN A 148 16.44 25.99 -5.51
C GLN A 148 16.74 25.96 -7.01
N VAL A 149 16.29 24.91 -7.71
CA VAL A 149 16.45 24.80 -9.17
C VAL A 149 15.68 25.91 -9.88
N SER A 150 14.46 26.22 -9.44
CA SER A 150 13.67 27.32 -10.02
C SER A 150 14.39 28.67 -9.86
N GLN A 151 14.98 28.91 -8.69
CA GLN A 151 15.77 30.12 -8.44
C GLN A 151 17.03 30.16 -9.34
N LEU A 152 17.75 29.05 -9.45
CA LEU A 152 18.93 28.95 -10.32
C LEU A 152 18.57 29.21 -11.78
N MET A 153 17.46 28.65 -12.27
CA MET A 153 16.98 28.90 -13.63
C MET A 153 16.63 30.38 -13.85
N SER A 154 16.03 31.03 -12.86
CA SER A 154 15.75 32.47 -12.94
C SER A 154 17.03 33.30 -13.00
N GLN A 155 18.04 32.97 -12.17
CA GLN A 155 19.34 33.65 -12.19
C GLN A 155 20.09 33.42 -13.50
N HIS A 156 20.06 32.19 -14.00
CA HIS A 156 20.67 31.86 -15.29
C HIS A 156 20.01 32.62 -16.43
N GLY A 157 18.68 32.72 -16.46
CA GLY A 157 17.95 33.54 -17.44
C GLY A 157 18.39 35.00 -17.42
N GLN A 158 18.46 35.62 -16.23
CA GLN A 158 18.96 37.00 -16.08
C GLN A 158 20.39 37.17 -16.60
N MET A 159 21.28 36.20 -16.33
CA MET A 159 22.66 36.27 -16.83
C MET A 159 22.73 36.16 -18.35
N VAL A 160 21.92 35.29 -18.95
CA VAL A 160 21.81 35.16 -20.41
C VAL A 160 21.31 36.48 -21.03
N ASP A 161 20.31 37.12 -20.43
CA ASP A 161 19.81 38.41 -20.90
C ASP A 161 20.90 39.49 -20.85
N ILE A 162 21.66 39.56 -19.75
CA ILE A 162 22.80 40.49 -19.59
C ILE A 162 23.89 40.22 -20.63
N MET A 163 24.24 38.96 -20.87
CA MET A 163 25.23 38.59 -21.87
C MET A 163 24.79 39.00 -23.28
N GLN A 164 23.53 38.78 -23.63
CA GLN A 164 22.98 39.20 -24.92
C GLN A 164 22.99 40.72 -25.09
N GLU A 165 22.64 41.48 -24.04
CA GLU A 165 22.75 42.93 -24.06
C GLU A 165 24.20 43.38 -24.26
N HIS A 166 25.14 42.78 -23.52
CA HIS A 166 26.56 43.09 -23.61
C HIS A 166 27.13 42.78 -25.00
N ASP A 167 26.79 41.62 -25.58
CA ASP A 167 27.18 41.26 -26.95
C ASP A 167 26.65 42.28 -27.97
N GLY A 168 25.38 42.71 -27.82
CA GLY A 168 24.81 43.79 -28.62
C GLY A 168 25.64 45.07 -28.51
N ARG A 169 25.95 45.51 -27.30
CA ARG A 169 26.77 46.71 -27.06
C ARG A 169 28.20 46.59 -27.61
N ILE A 170 28.81 45.40 -27.58
CA ILE A 170 30.11 45.16 -28.21
C ILE A 170 30.00 45.36 -29.72
N THR A 171 28.97 44.78 -30.36
CA THR A 171 28.78 44.93 -31.81
C THR A 171 28.54 46.38 -32.22
N GLU A 172 27.73 47.14 -31.47
CA GLU A 172 27.50 48.56 -31.71
C GLU A 172 28.79 49.39 -31.56
N ASN A 173 29.55 49.18 -30.47
CA ASN A 173 30.82 49.87 -30.26
C ASN A 173 31.84 49.53 -31.34
N ARG A 174 31.87 48.29 -31.82
CA ARG A 174 32.75 47.87 -32.91
C ARG A 174 32.43 48.65 -34.18
N VAL A 175 31.16 48.76 -34.56
CA VAL A 175 30.73 49.53 -35.74
C VAL A 175 31.09 51.02 -35.58
N ALA A 176 30.83 51.62 -34.43
CA ALA A 176 31.20 53.01 -34.17
C ALA A 176 32.73 53.25 -34.25
N ASN A 177 33.54 52.31 -33.76
CA ASN A 177 35.00 52.37 -33.90
C ASN A 177 35.44 52.24 -35.36
N GLU A 178 34.83 51.35 -36.15
CA GLU A 178 35.11 51.23 -37.59
C GLU A 178 34.74 52.53 -38.35
N GLU A 179 33.61 53.17 -38.01
CA GLU A 179 33.21 54.47 -38.57
C GLU A 179 34.20 55.58 -38.22
N THR A 180 34.61 55.68 -36.95
CA THR A 180 35.60 56.69 -36.52
C THR A 180 36.97 56.44 -37.16
N GLN A 181 37.38 55.18 -37.32
CA GLN A 181 38.60 54.81 -38.03
C GLN A 181 38.54 55.20 -39.51
N ALA A 182 37.41 54.98 -40.18
CA ALA A 182 37.21 55.40 -41.57
C ALA A 182 37.28 56.93 -41.71
N MET A 183 36.73 57.67 -40.75
CA MET A 183 36.83 59.14 -40.72
C MET A 183 38.28 59.61 -40.56
N VAL A 184 39.07 58.97 -39.69
CA VAL A 184 40.50 59.26 -39.52
C VAL A 184 41.27 58.96 -40.81
N GLN A 185 41.06 57.78 -41.41
CA GLN A 185 41.71 57.41 -42.67
C GLN A 185 41.37 58.37 -43.82
N ALA A 186 40.12 58.83 -43.90
CA ALA A 186 39.72 59.84 -44.88
C ALA A 186 40.44 61.18 -44.66
N SER A 187 40.57 61.62 -43.40
CA SER A 187 41.34 62.81 -43.03
C SER A 187 42.82 62.67 -43.40
N ASP A 188 43.45 61.53 -43.09
CA ASP A 188 44.84 61.25 -43.43
C ASP A 188 45.06 61.22 -44.94
N ALA A 189 44.15 60.60 -45.70
CA ALA A 189 44.21 60.57 -47.16
C ALA A 189 44.10 61.99 -47.76
N MET A 190 43.25 62.86 -47.19
CA MET A 190 43.15 64.26 -47.59
C MET A 190 44.44 65.03 -47.30
N LEU A 191 45.04 64.86 -46.11
CA LEU A 191 46.30 65.50 -45.74
C LEU A 191 47.45 65.03 -46.64
N ASN A 192 47.54 63.74 -46.93
CA ASN A 192 48.53 63.17 -47.85
C ASN A 192 48.37 63.70 -49.27
N ALA A 193 47.13 63.77 -49.78
CA ALA A 193 46.85 64.34 -51.10
C ALA A 193 47.20 65.82 -51.20
N TRP A 194 47.02 66.58 -50.11
CA TRP A 194 47.46 67.97 -50.02
C TRP A 194 48.98 68.07 -49.99
N ALA A 195 49.67 67.27 -49.16
CA ALA A 195 51.12 67.25 -49.06
C ALA A 195 51.79 66.87 -50.39
N ALA A 196 51.22 65.94 -51.15
CA ALA A 196 51.71 65.54 -52.47
C ALA A 196 51.75 66.68 -53.49
N GLN A 197 50.98 67.77 -53.32
CA GLN A 197 51.08 68.96 -54.18
C GLN A 197 52.39 69.73 -53.97
N PHE A 198 53.08 69.51 -52.85
CA PHE A 198 54.31 70.21 -52.46
C PHE A 198 55.54 69.31 -52.50
N ILE A 199 55.38 68.01 -52.75
CA ILE A 199 56.50 67.12 -53.03
C ILE A 199 56.87 67.34 -54.49
N GLU A 200 57.86 68.19 -54.71
CA GLU A 200 58.65 68.19 -55.94
C GLU A 200 59.36 66.83 -55.98
N GLU A 201 59.07 66.00 -56.97
CA GLU A 201 59.82 64.77 -57.22
C GLU A 201 61.30 65.19 -57.33
N PRO A 202 62.19 64.80 -56.39
CA PRO A 202 63.59 65.12 -56.57
C PRO A 202 64.01 64.49 -57.90
N PRO A 203 64.83 65.19 -58.72
CA PRO A 203 65.36 64.56 -59.92
C PRO A 203 65.98 63.23 -59.51
N GLN A 204 65.82 62.20 -60.35
CA GLN A 204 66.72 61.05 -60.30
C GLN A 204 68.13 61.63 -60.37
N GLU A 205 68.79 61.75 -59.22
CA GLU A 205 70.23 61.94 -59.22
C GLU A 205 70.77 60.62 -59.78
N ASP A 206 71.24 60.69 -61.03
CA ASP A 206 72.41 59.94 -61.47
C ASP A 206 73.54 60.25 -60.48
N GLY A 207 73.47 59.63 -59.31
CA GLY A 207 74.56 59.53 -58.36
C GLY A 207 75.65 58.67 -59.00
N PRO A 208 76.93 59.00 -58.76
CA PRO A 208 78.05 58.32 -59.42
C PRO A 208 77.95 56.80 -59.19
N GLU A 209 78.19 56.02 -60.24
CA GLU A 209 78.42 54.57 -60.14
C GLU A 209 79.57 54.33 -59.14
N PHE A 210 79.24 54.09 -57.88
CA PHE A 210 80.17 53.51 -56.94
C PHE A 210 80.18 52.01 -57.20
N GLU A 211 81.31 51.51 -57.70
CA GLU A 211 81.67 50.10 -57.61
C GLU A 211 81.58 49.68 -56.14
N VAL A 212 80.46 49.07 -55.77
CA VAL A 212 80.40 48.24 -54.57
C VAL A 212 81.14 46.97 -54.95
N ASN A 213 82.45 46.96 -54.66
CA ASN A 213 83.24 45.74 -54.68
C ASN A 213 82.50 44.66 -53.88
N ASP A 214 82.43 43.47 -54.48
CA ASP A 214 82.05 42.21 -53.86
C ASP A 214 82.56 42.12 -52.41
N LEU A 215 81.63 42.13 -51.47
CA LEU A 215 81.76 41.40 -50.22
C LEU A 215 80.49 40.56 -50.10
N GLY A 216 80.52 39.39 -50.74
CA GLY A 216 79.61 38.31 -50.41
C GLY A 216 79.91 37.85 -48.99
N GLU A 217 78.88 37.80 -48.17
CA GLU A 217 78.81 37.19 -46.84
C GLU A 217 77.36 37.46 -46.40
N GLU A 218 76.54 36.53 -45.98
CA GLU A 218 76.59 35.08 -45.87
C GLU A 218 75.15 34.74 -45.47
N ASP A 219 74.57 33.70 -46.04
CA ASP A 219 73.30 33.15 -45.56
C ASP A 219 73.52 32.61 -44.13
N PHE A 220 73.18 33.38 -43.10
CA PHE A 220 73.12 32.88 -41.72
C PHE A 220 71.75 32.23 -41.49
N ASP A 221 71.61 31.02 -42.04
CA ASP A 221 70.73 29.98 -41.50
C ASP A 221 71.55 29.21 -40.44
N GLU A 222 71.24 29.38 -39.15
CA GLU A 222 71.52 28.45 -38.03
C GLU A 222 71.14 29.17 -36.72
N ASP A 223 70.40 28.61 -35.76
CA ASP A 223 69.75 27.30 -35.60
C ASP A 223 68.69 27.48 -34.48
N PRO A 224 67.56 26.75 -34.47
CA PRO A 224 66.49 26.92 -33.50
C PRO A 224 66.63 25.90 -32.38
N ASP A 225 67.61 26.02 -31.48
CA ASP A 225 67.67 25.23 -30.24
C ASP A 225 68.73 25.82 -29.28
N GLU A 226 68.32 26.78 -28.45
CA GLU A 226 68.97 26.99 -27.14
C GLU A 226 67.86 27.07 -26.08
N ASP A 227 67.51 25.90 -25.56
CA ASP A 227 66.98 25.77 -24.22
C ASP A 227 68.15 25.85 -23.22
N PRO A 228 67.95 26.49 -22.07
CA PRO A 228 68.40 25.86 -20.85
C PRO A 228 67.27 25.77 -19.82
N GLU A 229 66.84 24.52 -19.62
CA GLU A 229 66.52 23.81 -18.38
C GLU A 229 66.28 24.62 -17.09
N GLU A 230 65.14 24.27 -16.46
CA GLU A 230 64.96 23.85 -15.04
C GLU A 230 65.42 24.84 -13.95
N ASP A 231 64.56 25.35 -13.07
CA ASP A 231 63.93 24.71 -11.90
C ASP A 231 63.10 25.84 -11.20
N ASP A 232 62.00 25.70 -10.47
CA ASP A 232 61.57 24.78 -9.41
C ASP A 232 60.03 24.93 -9.27
N ASP A 233 59.28 23.83 -9.23
CA ASP A 233 58.64 23.26 -8.03
C ASP A 233 57.58 24.15 -7.33
N ASP A 234 56.31 23.74 -7.46
CA ASP A 234 55.38 23.73 -6.33
C ASP A 234 54.26 22.69 -6.60
N GLY A 235 54.64 21.43 -6.36
CA GLY A 235 53.90 20.52 -5.48
C GLY A 235 52.42 20.22 -5.77
N ASP A 236 52.18 19.16 -6.52
CA ASP A 236 50.97 18.33 -6.38
C ASP A 236 51.00 17.61 -5.01
N ALA A 237 50.47 18.28 -3.98
CA ALA A 237 50.20 17.67 -2.70
C ALA A 237 48.84 16.94 -2.74
N ALA A 238 48.91 15.62 -2.95
CA ALA A 238 47.87 14.70 -2.50
C ALA A 238 47.65 14.89 -1.00
N ILE A 239 46.54 15.53 -0.62
CA ILE A 239 46.12 15.58 0.79
C ILE A 239 45.28 14.32 1.08
N ASP A 240 46.01 13.31 1.51
CA ASP A 240 45.49 12.18 2.28
C ASP A 240 45.15 12.68 3.69
N ILE A 241 43.87 12.82 4.02
CA ILE A 241 43.40 13.11 5.38
C ILE A 241 42.61 11.93 5.91
N SER A 242 43.36 10.93 6.38
CA SER A 242 42.97 9.98 7.41
C SER A 242 43.08 10.65 8.79
N HIS A 243 41.93 10.99 9.39
CA HIS A 243 41.80 11.21 10.82
C HIS A 243 40.65 10.34 11.36
N VAL A 244 40.98 9.08 11.67
CA VAL A 244 40.18 8.22 12.55
C VAL A 244 40.80 8.28 13.94
N SER A 245 40.06 8.82 14.91
CA SER A 245 40.01 8.38 16.31
C SER A 245 38.96 9.19 17.08
N MET A 246 37.83 8.55 17.37
CA MET A 246 37.05 8.86 18.58
C MET A 246 36.26 7.62 18.99
N ASP A 247 36.71 7.01 20.07
CA ASP A 247 36.00 6.00 20.84
C ASP A 247 34.60 6.47 21.25
N SER A 248 33.61 5.60 21.11
CA SER A 248 32.41 5.50 21.96
C SER A 248 31.64 4.23 21.63
N TYR A 249 31.98 3.13 22.30
CA TYR A 249 31.11 2.28 23.14
C TYR A 249 31.90 1.08 23.69
#